data_AF-S5Q567-F1
#
_entry.id   AF-S5Q567-F1
#
_cell.length_a   1.000
_cell.length_b   1.000
_cell.length_c   1.000
_cell.angle_alpha   90.00
_cell.angle_beta   90.00
_cell.angle_gamma   90.00
#
_symmetry.space_group_name_H-M   'P 1'
#
loop_
_entity.id
_entity.type
_entity.pdbx_description
1 polymer ?
#
loop_
_entity_poly.entity_id
_entity_poly.type
_entity_poly.pdbx_seq_one_letter_code
_entity_poly.pdbx_strand_id
1 'polypeptide(L)'
;MRQTLPCIYFWGGLLPFGMLCASSTTKCTVSHEVADCSHLKLTQIPDDLPTNITVLNLTHNQLRRLPAANFTRYSQLTSLDVGFNTISKLEPELCQKLPMLKVLNLQHNELSQLSDKTFAFCTNLTELHLMSNSIQKIKNNPFVKQ
;
A
#
# COMPACT_ATOMS: atom_id res chain seq x y z
N MET A 1 -1.63 -20.29 22.27
CA MET A 1 -1.80 -21.65 21.73
C MET A 1 -0.58 -21.97 20.88
N ARG A 2 0.16 -23.04 21.24
CA ARG A 2 1.37 -23.49 20.54
C ARG A 2 1.01 -23.83 19.08
N GLN A 3 1.75 -23.30 18.11
CA GLN A 3 1.73 -23.83 16.75
C GLN A 3 3.11 -24.38 16.43
N THR A 4 3.11 -25.68 16.15
CA THR A 4 4.24 -26.54 15.82
C THR A 4 4.70 -26.29 14.38
N LEU A 5 5.99 -26.04 14.19
CA LEU A 5 6.65 -26.01 12.89
C LEU A 5 6.72 -27.43 12.28
N PRO A 6 6.54 -27.60 10.96
CA PRO A 6 7.11 -28.74 10.26
C PRO A 6 8.48 -28.32 9.70
N CYS A 7 9.54 -28.47 10.49
CA CYS A 7 10.88 -28.62 9.91
C CYS A 7 10.96 -30.04 9.36
N ILE A 8 10.73 -30.20 8.06
CA ILE A 8 10.89 -31.49 7.39
C ILE A 8 12.39 -31.77 7.34
N TYR A 9 12.85 -32.72 8.15
CA TYR A 9 14.23 -33.19 8.14
C TYR A 9 14.46 -33.98 6.83
N PHE A 10 15.23 -33.40 5.90
CA PHE A 10 15.75 -34.15 4.76
C PHE A 10 16.96 -34.96 5.25
N TRP A 11 16.77 -36.26 5.50
CA TRP A 11 17.87 -37.18 5.75
C TRP A 11 18.57 -37.48 4.41
N GLY A 12 19.72 -36.86 4.18
CA GLY A 12 20.59 -37.19 3.06
C GLY A 12 21.74 -36.21 2.87
N GLY A 13 22.89 -36.54 3.46
CA GLY A 13 24.23 -36.26 2.94
C GLY A 13 24.66 -34.81 2.61
N LEU A 14 25.64 -34.32 3.39
CA LEU A 14 26.71 -33.38 3.01
C LEU A 14 26.33 -31.99 2.45
N LEU A 15 26.31 -31.02 3.37
CA LEU A 15 26.82 -29.62 3.33
C LEU A 15 25.89 -28.69 4.15
N PRO A 16 26.40 -27.81 5.03
CA PRO A 16 25.56 -26.86 5.74
C PRO A 16 25.26 -25.68 4.82
N PHE A 17 24.36 -25.87 3.86
CA PHE A 17 23.70 -24.74 3.22
C PHE A 17 22.82 -24.08 4.28
N GLY A 18 23.20 -22.86 4.68
CA GLY A 18 22.46 -22.06 5.64
C GLY A 18 20.98 -22.06 5.31
N MET A 19 20.17 -22.42 6.32
CA MET A 19 18.72 -22.40 6.22
C MET A 19 18.27 -20.95 5.98
N LEU A 20 17.87 -20.63 4.75
CA LEU A 20 16.99 -19.50 4.50
C LEU A 20 15.58 -19.92 4.93
N CYS A 21 15.29 -19.80 6.22
CA CYS A 21 13.91 -19.81 6.69
C CYS A 21 13.26 -18.50 6.26
N ALA A 22 12.58 -18.51 5.10
CA ALA A 22 11.64 -17.46 4.78
C ALA A 22 10.45 -17.57 5.75
N SER A 23 10.45 -16.72 6.79
CA SER A 23 9.30 -16.55 7.67
C SER A 23 8.17 -15.92 6.86
N SER A 24 7.24 -16.74 6.38
CA SER A 24 6.01 -16.25 5.75
C SER A 24 5.07 -15.75 6.85
N THR A 25 5.33 -14.54 7.37
CA THR A 25 4.41 -13.85 8.28
C THR A 25 3.17 -13.46 7.49
N THR A 26 2.00 -14.00 7.85
CA THR A 26 0.71 -13.71 7.20
C THR A 26 0.07 -12.40 7.66
N LYS A 27 0.83 -11.56 8.35
CA LYS A 27 0.35 -10.32 8.96
C LYS A 27 1.32 -9.18 8.68
N CYS A 28 0.80 -7.96 8.72
CA CYS A 28 1.61 -6.77 8.65
C CYS A 28 2.62 -6.73 9.80
N THR A 29 3.82 -6.25 9.50
CA THR A 29 4.83 -5.96 10.51
C THR A 29 4.83 -4.46 10.77
N VAL A 30 4.96 -4.06 12.04
CA VAL A 30 4.97 -2.65 12.42
C VAL A 30 6.23 -2.37 13.22
N SER A 31 6.99 -1.37 12.78
CA SER A 31 8.22 -0.94 13.45
C SER A 31 8.40 0.55 13.25
N HIS A 32 8.70 1.30 14.32
CA HIS A 32 8.93 2.75 14.26
C HIS A 32 7.87 3.53 13.45
N GLU A 33 6.58 3.26 13.71
CA GLU A 33 5.44 3.92 13.02
C GLU A 33 5.34 3.61 11.51
N VAL A 34 6.14 2.67 11.01
CA VAL A 34 6.07 2.12 9.66
C VAL A 34 5.33 0.79 9.72
N ALA A 35 4.23 0.69 8.98
CA ALA A 35 3.51 -0.55 8.76
C ALA A 35 3.87 -1.15 7.39
N ASP A 36 4.51 -2.31 7.39
CA ASP A 36 4.78 -3.10 6.21
C ASP A 36 3.78 -4.25 6.08
N CYS A 37 2.91 -4.12 5.09
CA CYS A 37 1.87 -5.07 4.70
C CYS A 37 2.10 -5.61 3.28
N SER A 38 3.34 -5.56 2.77
CA SER A 38 3.67 -5.97 1.42
C SER A 38 3.60 -7.49 1.22
N HIS A 39 3.26 -7.94 0.01
CA HIS A 39 3.22 -9.37 -0.37
C HIS A 39 2.27 -10.27 0.45
N LEU A 40 1.23 -9.69 1.06
CA LEU A 40 0.29 -10.42 1.92
C LEU A 40 -0.99 -10.89 1.21
N LYS A 41 -1.08 -10.69 -0.11
CA LYS A 41 -2.27 -11.01 -0.94
C LYS A 41 -3.53 -10.31 -0.42
N LEU A 42 -3.38 -9.12 0.15
CA LEU A 42 -4.49 -8.36 0.72
C LEU A 42 -5.45 -7.92 -0.39
N THR A 43 -6.74 -8.09 -0.13
CA THR A 43 -7.82 -7.58 -0.98
C THR A 43 -8.52 -6.37 -0.36
N GLN A 44 -8.22 -6.07 0.90
CA GLN A 44 -8.77 -4.97 1.69
C GLN A 44 -7.67 -4.27 2.47
N ILE A 45 -7.92 -3.03 2.85
CA ILE A 45 -7.04 -2.25 3.73
C ILE A 45 -7.15 -2.82 5.14
N PRO A 46 -6.04 -3.19 5.82
CA PRO A 46 -6.07 -3.65 7.20
C PRO A 46 -6.71 -2.60 8.12
N ASP A 47 -7.46 -3.03 9.13
CA ASP A 47 -8.13 -2.19 10.13
C ASP A 47 -7.65 -2.46 11.57
N ASP A 48 -6.60 -3.26 11.71
CA ASP A 48 -6.00 -3.70 12.98
C ASP A 48 -4.66 -3.03 13.30
N LEU A 49 -4.14 -2.19 12.38
CA LEU A 49 -2.88 -1.47 12.58
C LEU A 49 -2.98 -0.40 13.69
N PRO A 50 -1.86 0.01 14.32
CA PRO A 50 -1.83 1.17 15.20
C PRO A 50 -2.25 2.45 14.47
N THR A 51 -2.90 3.37 15.17
CA THR A 51 -3.43 4.62 14.57
C THR A 51 -2.37 5.70 14.39
N ASN A 52 -1.19 5.56 15.03
CA ASN A 52 -0.08 6.51 14.96
C ASN A 52 0.94 6.19 13.86
N ILE A 53 0.62 5.28 12.93
CA ILE A 53 1.51 5.00 11.81
C ILE A 53 1.61 6.20 10.88
N THR A 54 2.82 6.48 10.39
CA THR A 54 3.13 7.58 9.47
C THR A 54 3.43 7.07 8.06
N VAL A 55 3.83 5.79 7.94
CA VAL A 55 4.12 5.13 6.66
C VAL A 55 3.34 3.82 6.57
N LEU A 56 2.64 3.62 5.44
CA LEU A 56 1.94 2.39 5.13
C LEU A 56 2.38 1.85 3.78
N ASN A 57 3.03 0.68 3.80
CA ASN A 57 3.42 -0.07 2.61
C ASN A 57 2.42 -1.21 2.37
N LEU A 58 1.66 -1.12 1.27
CA LEU A 58 0.70 -2.10 0.79
C LEU A 58 1.08 -2.65 -0.59
N THR A 59 2.37 -2.61 -0.93
CA THR A 59 2.85 -3.05 -2.24
C THR A 59 2.64 -4.55 -2.49
N HIS A 60 2.51 -4.93 -3.76
CA HIS A 60 2.38 -6.33 -4.18
C HIS A 60 1.21 -7.07 -3.51
N ASN A 61 0.04 -6.41 -3.50
CA ASN A 61 -1.22 -6.97 -3.01
C ASN A 61 -2.25 -7.07 -4.15
N GLN A 62 -3.50 -7.33 -3.80
CA GLN A 62 -4.61 -7.53 -4.74
C GLN A 62 -5.71 -6.49 -4.51
N LEU A 63 -5.31 -5.28 -4.11
CA LEU A 63 -6.22 -4.17 -3.87
C LEU A 63 -6.78 -3.69 -5.20
N ARG A 64 -8.10 -3.50 -5.25
CA ARG A 64 -8.82 -3.01 -6.44
C ARG A 64 -9.27 -1.56 -6.30
N ARG A 65 -9.40 -1.07 -5.08
CA ARG A 65 -9.89 0.27 -4.72
C ARG A 65 -9.28 0.70 -3.39
N LEU A 66 -9.32 2.00 -3.13
CA LEU A 66 -8.94 2.61 -1.86
C LEU A 66 -10.12 3.41 -1.31
N PRO A 67 -11.06 2.77 -0.60
CA PRO A 67 -12.21 3.49 -0.06
C PRO A 67 -11.75 4.45 1.04
N ALA A 68 -12.13 5.73 0.94
CA ALA A 68 -11.65 6.76 1.86
C ALA A 68 -12.00 6.43 3.33
N ALA A 69 -13.15 5.79 3.56
CA ALA A 69 -13.61 5.40 4.89
C ALA A 69 -12.60 4.52 5.65
N ASN A 70 -11.90 3.61 4.97
CA ASN A 70 -10.91 2.72 5.58
C ASN A 70 -9.65 3.45 6.07
N PHE A 71 -9.39 4.66 5.56
CA PHE A 71 -8.22 5.46 5.93
C PHE A 71 -8.49 6.46 7.06
N THR A 72 -9.75 6.61 7.52
CA THR A 72 -10.13 7.58 8.56
C THR A 72 -9.31 7.43 9.84
N ARG A 73 -8.94 6.19 10.20
CA ARG A 73 -8.16 5.88 11.41
C ARG A 73 -6.65 6.12 11.25
N TYR A 74 -6.17 6.32 10.03
CA TYR A 74 -4.75 6.49 9.67
C TYR A 74 -4.45 7.95 9.30
N SER A 75 -5.06 8.89 10.00
CA SER A 75 -4.99 10.34 9.68
C SER A 75 -3.59 10.95 9.80
N GLN A 76 -2.65 10.25 10.44
CA GLN A 76 -1.25 10.64 10.61
C GLN A 76 -0.35 10.21 9.44
N LEU A 77 -0.86 9.49 8.44
CA LEU A 77 -0.05 9.03 7.31
C LEU A 77 0.55 10.20 6.54
N THR A 78 1.86 10.15 6.39
CA THR A 78 2.65 11.05 5.53
C THR A 78 3.05 10.36 4.22
N SER A 79 3.14 9.03 4.22
CA SER A 79 3.49 8.23 3.03
C SER A 79 2.56 7.02 2.90
N LEU A 80 1.97 6.88 1.71
CA LEU A 80 1.14 5.73 1.35
C LEU A 80 1.69 5.11 0.06
N ASP A 81 2.18 3.87 0.17
CA ASP A 81 2.59 3.08 -0.99
C ASP A 81 1.58 1.96 -1.24
N VAL A 82 0.91 2.02 -2.39
CA VAL A 82 -0.05 1.03 -2.88
C VAL A 82 0.36 0.52 -4.27
N GLY A 83 1.65 0.57 -4.57
CA GLY A 83 2.20 0.11 -5.85
C GLY A 83 1.98 -1.39 -6.08
N PHE A 84 2.02 -1.82 -7.34
CA PHE A 84 1.85 -3.24 -7.71
C PHE A 84 0.53 -3.83 -7.17
N ASN A 85 -0.57 -3.14 -7.46
CA ASN A 85 -1.94 -3.56 -7.15
C ASN A 85 -2.79 -3.47 -8.43
N THR A 86 -4.11 -3.58 -8.32
CA THR A 86 -5.07 -3.52 -9.44
C THR A 86 -6.05 -2.37 -9.28
N ILE A 87 -5.57 -1.24 -8.75
CA ILE A 87 -6.39 -0.07 -8.45
C ILE A 87 -6.72 0.64 -9.76
N SER A 88 -8.01 0.73 -10.09
CA SER A 88 -8.49 1.35 -11.33
C SER A 88 -9.06 2.77 -11.15
N LYS A 89 -9.41 3.14 -9.91
CA LYS A 89 -9.94 4.47 -9.57
C LYS A 89 -9.58 4.86 -8.14
N LEU A 90 -9.33 6.15 -7.93
CA LEU A 90 -9.16 6.78 -6.63
C LEU A 90 -10.43 7.57 -6.23
N GLU A 91 -10.81 7.50 -4.96
CA GLU A 91 -11.86 8.35 -4.40
C GLU A 91 -11.27 9.73 -4.05
N PRO A 92 -11.87 10.84 -4.51
CA PRO A 92 -11.42 12.21 -4.18
C PRO A 92 -11.26 12.45 -2.67
N GLU A 93 -12.12 11.83 -1.87
CA GLU A 93 -12.19 11.97 -0.42
C GLU A 93 -11.00 11.32 0.30
N LEU A 94 -10.20 10.47 -0.36
CA LEU A 94 -9.04 9.80 0.26
C LEU A 94 -8.08 10.82 0.89
N CYS A 95 -7.70 11.85 0.14
CA CYS A 95 -6.78 12.88 0.64
C CYS A 95 -7.42 13.79 1.69
N GLN A 96 -8.75 13.87 1.76
CA GLN A 96 -9.42 14.55 2.88
C GLN A 96 -9.29 13.74 4.18
N LYS A 97 -9.21 12.41 4.09
CA LYS A 97 -8.97 11.53 5.26
C LYS A 97 -7.50 11.43 5.65
N LEU A 98 -6.59 11.77 4.72
CA LEU A 98 -5.15 11.77 4.91
C LEU A 98 -4.58 13.18 4.75
N PRO A 99 -4.92 14.14 5.64
CA PRO A 99 -4.54 15.54 5.48
C PRO A 99 -3.04 15.77 5.54
N MET A 100 -2.26 14.84 6.11
CA MET A 100 -0.81 14.95 6.24
C MET A 100 -0.03 14.26 5.10
N LEU A 101 -0.72 13.71 4.10
CA LEU A 101 -0.10 12.92 3.05
C LEU A 101 0.81 13.76 2.16
N LYS A 102 2.08 13.36 2.06
CA LYS A 102 3.12 14.01 1.26
C LYS A 102 3.56 13.15 0.07
N VAL A 103 3.63 11.84 0.29
CA VAL A 103 4.04 10.87 -0.73
C VAL A 103 2.89 9.92 -1.00
N LEU A 104 2.46 9.84 -2.27
CA LEU A 104 1.48 8.87 -2.74
C LEU A 104 2.06 8.08 -3.92
N ASN A 105 2.30 6.79 -3.68
CA ASN A 105 2.80 5.89 -4.70
C ASN A 105 1.68 4.96 -5.22
N LEU A 106 1.30 5.16 -6.47
CA LEU A 106 0.28 4.40 -7.21
C LEU A 106 0.91 3.70 -8.42
N GLN A 107 2.23 3.47 -8.43
CA GLN A 107 2.90 2.82 -9.57
C GLN A 107 2.36 1.41 -9.83
N HIS A 108 2.43 0.93 -11.07
CA HIS A 108 2.04 -0.43 -11.43
C HIS A 108 0.62 -0.77 -10.95
N ASN A 109 -0.35 0.04 -11.37
CA ASN A 109 -1.78 -0.11 -11.11
C ASN A 109 -2.57 -0.01 -12.44
N GLU A 110 -3.90 0.03 -12.37
CA GLU A 110 -4.78 0.04 -13.53
C GLU A 110 -5.47 1.41 -13.74
N LEU A 111 -4.88 2.50 -13.24
CA LEU A 111 -5.44 3.83 -13.43
C LEU A 111 -5.41 4.20 -14.91
N SER A 112 -6.57 4.42 -15.52
CA SER A 112 -6.68 4.74 -16.94
C SER A 112 -7.13 6.17 -17.22
N GLN A 113 -7.84 6.78 -16.27
CA GLN A 113 -8.37 8.14 -16.39
C GLN A 113 -8.19 8.92 -15.10
N LEU A 114 -7.75 10.16 -15.24
CA LEU A 114 -7.67 11.12 -14.14
C LEU A 114 -8.70 12.22 -14.38
N SER A 115 -9.60 12.41 -13.42
CA SER A 115 -10.54 13.55 -13.38
C SER A 115 -9.96 14.72 -12.58
N ASP A 116 -10.51 15.92 -12.75
CA ASP A 116 -10.15 17.12 -11.98
C ASP A 116 -10.30 16.94 -10.46
N LYS A 117 -11.12 15.97 -10.02
CA LYS A 117 -11.36 15.69 -8.61
C LYS A 117 -10.40 14.67 -8.01
N THR A 118 -9.65 13.94 -8.83
CA THR A 118 -8.87 12.76 -8.40
C THR A 118 -7.83 13.12 -7.33
N PHE A 119 -7.13 14.24 -7.52
CA PHE A 119 -6.11 14.73 -6.61
C PHE A 119 -6.38 16.14 -6.06
N ALA A 120 -7.59 16.68 -6.28
CA ALA A 120 -7.94 18.05 -5.91
C ALA A 120 -7.68 18.37 -4.44
N PHE A 121 -7.97 17.41 -3.55
CA PHE A 121 -7.81 17.56 -2.10
C PHE A 121 -6.43 17.14 -1.58
N CYS A 122 -5.54 16.65 -2.45
CA CYS A 122 -4.20 16.21 -2.08
C CYS A 122 -3.22 17.39 -2.04
N THR A 123 -3.58 18.46 -1.32
CA THR A 123 -2.88 19.76 -1.36
C THR A 123 -1.46 19.68 -0.78
N ASN A 124 -1.24 18.78 0.17
CA ASN A 124 0.05 18.56 0.84
C ASN A 124 1.00 17.59 0.10
N LEU A 125 0.58 17.00 -1.03
CA LEU A 125 1.48 16.14 -1.81
C LEU A 125 2.69 16.90 -2.33
N THR A 126 3.85 16.28 -2.13
CA THR A 126 5.15 16.67 -2.67
C THR A 126 5.63 15.65 -3.72
N GLU A 127 5.21 14.39 -3.59
CA GLU A 127 5.59 13.30 -4.49
C GLU A 127 4.36 12.47 -4.90
N LEU A 128 4.20 12.28 -6.21
CA LEU A 128 3.12 11.50 -6.80
C LEU A 128 3.68 10.58 -7.87
N HIS A 129 3.63 9.26 -7.63
CA HIS A 129 4.14 8.26 -8.57
C HIS A 129 2.97 7.56 -9.27
N LEU A 130 2.91 7.71 -10.60
CA LEU A 130 1.87 7.12 -11.46
C LEU A 130 2.45 6.21 -12.56
N MET A 131 3.73 5.84 -12.44
CA MET A 131 4.42 4.99 -13.42
C MET A 131 3.68 3.67 -13.66
N SER A 132 3.72 3.14 -14.87
CA SER A 132 3.14 1.84 -15.22
C SER A 132 1.64 1.74 -14.88
N ASN A 133 0.89 2.80 -15.16
CA ASN A 133 -0.56 2.79 -15.22
C ASN A 133 -1.02 2.85 -16.68
N SER A 134 -2.31 2.61 -16.93
CA SER A 134 -2.91 2.60 -18.27
C SER A 134 -3.38 4.00 -18.73
N ILE A 135 -2.68 5.06 -18.30
CA ILE A 135 -3.06 6.46 -18.59
C ILE A 135 -2.63 6.81 -20.02
N GLN A 136 -3.59 6.82 -20.95
CA GLN A 136 -3.33 7.15 -22.36
C GLN A 136 -3.46 8.64 -22.67
N LYS A 137 -4.30 9.35 -21.92
CA LYS A 137 -4.57 10.78 -22.14
C LYS A 137 -4.92 11.46 -20.83
N ILE A 138 -4.30 12.62 -20.61
CA ILE A 138 -4.70 13.52 -19.53
C ILE A 138 -5.61 14.58 -20.16
N LYS A 139 -6.84 14.67 -19.64
CA LYS A 139 -7.79 15.74 -19.99
C LYS A 139 -7.90 16.68 -18.79
N ASN A 140 -8.21 17.94 -19.05
CA ASN A 140 -8.40 18.98 -18.03
C ASN A 140 -7.15 19.18 -17.14
N ASN A 141 -7.34 19.52 -15.86
CA ASN A 141 -6.27 19.93 -14.94
C ASN A 141 -6.29 19.08 -13.64
N PRO A 142 -6.06 17.75 -13.70
CA PRO A 142 -6.16 16.88 -12.53
C PRO A 142 -5.10 17.11 -11.44
N PHE A 143 -4.11 17.97 -11.71
CA PHE A 143 -3.03 18.31 -10.78
C PHE A 143 -3.12 19.73 -10.22
N VAL A 144 -4.17 20.49 -10.56
CA VAL A 144 -4.41 21.80 -9.92
C VAL A 144 -4.87 21.54 -8.48
N LYS A 145 -4.18 22.17 -7.51
CA LYS A 145 -4.56 22.10 -6.10
C LYS A 145 -5.78 23.01 -5.89
N GLN A 146 -6.81 22.51 -5.18
CA GLN A 146 -7.96 23.32 -4.74
C GLN A 146 -7.68 23.99 -3.41
#